data_AF-A0A0A9GIF1-F1
#
_entry.id   AF-A0A0A9GIF1-F1
#
_cell.length_a   1.000
_cell.length_b   1.000
_cell.length_c   1.000
_cell.angle_alpha   90.00
_cell.angle_beta   90.00
_cell.angle_gamma   90.00
#
_symmetry.space_group_name_H-M   'P 1'
#
loop_
_entity.id
_entity.type
_entity.pdbx_description
1 polymer ?
#
loop_
_entity_poly.entity_id
_entity_poly.type
_entity_poly.pdbx_seq_one_letter_code
_entity_poly.pdbx_strand_id
1 'polypeptide(L)'
;MEKAEPFDPAYDNDAQKLCGVKGADVKGGVGPFGLWVLASADLQEKTAVFFRVFKDGYGKPKVLMCTDPTKSSLTPDLYKPTFAGFVDSDISSGKISLRSLIDRSVVESFGAGGKTCILSRVYPSIAIGKGAHLYVFNNGEVDIKVSHLTAWEMKKPLMNGA
;
A
#
# COMPACT_ATOMS: atom_id res chain seq x y z
N MET A 1 -8.76 17.04 -3.61
CA MET A 1 -7.60 17.71 -2.96
C MET A 1 -8.00 18.50 -1.71
N GLU A 2 -9.17 19.14 -1.67
CA GLU A 2 -9.58 20.01 -0.55
C GLU A 2 -9.51 19.35 0.84
N LYS A 3 -9.89 18.08 0.94
CA LYS A 3 -9.87 17.32 2.19
C LYS A 3 -8.50 16.73 2.55
N ALA A 4 -7.48 16.85 1.70
CA ALA A 4 -6.15 16.35 2.04
C ALA A 4 -5.62 17.04 3.31
N GLU A 5 -5.07 16.24 4.23
CA GLU A 5 -4.49 16.72 5.48
C GLU A 5 -3.25 17.57 5.22
N PRO A 6 -2.93 18.55 6.08
CA PRO A 6 -1.63 19.21 6.03
C PRO A 6 -0.51 18.20 6.27
N PHE A 7 0.57 18.33 5.50
CA PHE A 7 1.77 17.57 5.75
C PHE A 7 2.50 18.13 6.98
N ASP A 8 2.97 17.27 7.87
CA ASP A 8 3.80 17.65 9.01
C ASP A 8 5.28 17.56 8.61
N PRO A 9 6.02 18.70 8.54
CA PRO A 9 7.44 18.73 8.17
C PRO A 9 8.35 17.86 9.04
N ALA A 10 7.92 17.47 10.25
CA ALA A 10 8.67 16.56 11.10
C ALA A 10 8.92 15.18 10.45
N TYR A 11 8.17 14.83 9.40
CA TYR A 11 8.31 13.58 8.64
C TYR A 11 8.98 13.75 7.27
N ASP A 12 9.55 14.92 6.94
CA ASP A 12 10.10 15.20 5.60
C ASP A 12 11.08 14.14 5.10
N ASN A 13 11.90 13.59 6.01
CA ASN A 13 12.92 12.59 5.73
C ASN A 13 12.59 11.21 6.33
N ASP A 14 11.36 10.99 6.80
CA ASP A 14 10.98 9.75 7.48
C ASP A 14 9.56 9.30 7.09
N ALA A 15 9.43 8.93 5.81
CA ALA A 15 8.20 8.38 5.26
C ALA A 15 7.76 7.10 6.02
N GLN A 16 8.71 6.29 6.48
CA GLN A 16 8.45 5.05 7.17
C GLN A 16 7.76 5.27 8.52
N LYS A 17 8.27 6.21 9.34
CA LYS A 17 7.63 6.59 10.60
C LYS A 17 6.26 7.21 10.37
N LEU A 18 6.10 8.04 9.34
CA LEU A 18 4.79 8.59 8.98
C LEU A 18 3.80 7.47 8.65
N CYS A 19 4.23 6.46 7.89
CA CYS A 19 3.42 5.29 7.57
C CYS A 19 3.03 4.49 8.81
N GLY A 20 3.95 4.32 9.76
CA GLY A 20 3.68 3.65 11.03
C GLY A 20 2.64 4.37 11.90
N VAL A 21 2.58 5.70 11.83
CA VAL A 21 1.60 6.52 12.58
C VAL A 21 0.28 6.68 11.81
N LYS A 22 0.33 6.71 10.47
CA LYS A 22 -0.81 6.90 9.57
C LYS A 22 -1.07 5.64 8.72
N GLY A 23 -1.12 4.50 9.38
CA GLY A 23 -1.32 3.17 8.77
C GLY A 23 -2.71 2.98 8.14
N ALA A 24 -2.97 1.79 7.61
CA ALA A 24 -4.14 1.52 6.77
C ALA A 24 -5.49 1.67 7.50
N ASP A 25 -5.52 1.43 8.81
CA ASP A 25 -6.72 1.58 9.65
C ASP A 25 -6.93 3.02 10.14
N VAL A 26 -5.94 3.90 9.97
CA VAL A 26 -6.03 5.31 10.37
C VAL A 26 -6.70 6.11 9.27
N LYS A 27 -7.97 6.47 9.49
CA LYS A 27 -8.72 7.32 8.57
C LYS A 27 -7.97 8.62 8.26
N GLY A 28 -8.10 9.07 7.01
CA GLY A 28 -7.50 10.31 6.54
C GLY A 28 -8.38 11.06 5.57
N GLY A 29 -7.91 12.22 5.15
CA GLY A 29 -8.63 13.05 4.19
C GLY A 29 -8.67 12.41 2.80
N VAL A 30 -7.50 12.30 2.17
CA VAL A 30 -7.32 11.62 0.88
C VAL A 30 -6.45 10.38 1.11
N GLY A 31 -7.14 9.25 1.28
CA GLY A 31 -6.56 7.98 1.68
C GLY A 31 -6.51 7.76 3.20
N PRO A 32 -6.12 6.56 3.63
CA PRO A 32 -5.45 5.54 2.82
C PRO A 32 -6.37 4.86 1.79
N PHE A 33 -5.91 4.73 0.55
CA PHE A 33 -6.60 3.98 -0.52
C PHE A 33 -5.60 3.14 -1.32
N GLY A 34 -6.00 1.94 -1.73
CA GLY A 34 -5.12 1.02 -2.44
C GLY A 34 -5.61 -0.42 -2.41
N LEU A 35 -4.71 -1.35 -2.11
CA LEU A 35 -4.95 -2.79 -2.13
C LEU A 35 -4.78 -3.40 -0.73
N TRP A 36 -5.63 -4.36 -0.41
CA TRP A 36 -5.32 -5.40 0.59
C TRP A 36 -4.92 -6.66 -0.16
N VAL A 37 -3.65 -7.04 -0.01
CA VAL A 37 -3.05 -8.22 -0.64
C VAL A 37 -2.79 -9.29 0.41
N LEU A 38 -2.75 -10.55 -0.01
CA LEU A 38 -2.57 -11.70 0.88
C LEU A 38 -3.53 -11.59 2.08
N ALA A 39 -4.80 -11.33 1.76
CA ALA A 39 -5.83 -11.10 2.76
C ALA A 39 -6.67 -12.37 3.00
N SER A 40 -7.08 -12.62 4.23
CA SER A 40 -8.08 -13.66 4.52
C SER A 40 -9.48 -13.17 4.12
N ALA A 41 -10.40 -14.10 3.86
CA ALA A 41 -11.77 -13.77 3.43
C ALA A 41 -12.52 -12.85 4.41
N ASP A 42 -12.22 -12.99 5.71
CA ASP A 42 -12.78 -12.22 6.82
C ASP A 42 -11.92 -11.01 7.23
N LEU A 43 -10.82 -10.76 6.50
CA LEU A 43 -9.88 -9.66 6.69
C LEU A 43 -9.18 -9.63 8.06
N GLN A 44 -9.14 -10.76 8.78
CA GLN A 44 -8.31 -10.92 9.97
C GLN A 44 -6.82 -10.78 9.64
N GLU A 45 -6.40 -11.35 8.51
CA GLU A 45 -5.08 -11.13 7.94
C GLU A 45 -5.20 -10.29 6.68
N LYS A 46 -4.32 -9.29 6.52
CA LYS A 46 -4.17 -8.47 5.32
C LYS A 46 -2.87 -7.70 5.35
N THR A 47 -2.24 -7.56 4.19
CA THR A 47 -1.15 -6.60 3.97
C THR A 47 -1.71 -5.45 3.16
N ALA A 48 -1.63 -4.22 3.66
CA ALA A 48 -2.15 -3.06 2.96
C ALA A 48 -1.04 -2.37 2.14
N VAL A 49 -1.28 -2.16 0.85
CA VAL A 49 -0.43 -1.36 -0.04
C VAL A 49 -1.25 -0.18 -0.50
N PHE A 50 -0.89 1.04 -0.11
CA PHE A 50 -1.78 2.19 -0.28
C PHE A 50 -1.05 3.51 -0.52
N PHE A 51 -1.82 4.50 -0.95
CA PHE A 51 -1.39 5.89 -0.99
C PHE A 51 -2.15 6.74 0.04
N ARG A 52 -1.48 7.80 0.49
CA ARG A 52 -2.07 8.90 1.27
C ARG A 52 -1.57 10.21 0.69
N VAL A 53 -2.45 11.20 0.55
CA VAL A 53 -2.11 12.49 -0.07
C VAL A 53 -2.26 13.61 0.95
N PHE A 54 -1.22 14.44 1.05
CA PHE A 54 -1.12 15.58 1.94
C PHE A 54 -0.96 16.88 1.15
N LYS A 55 -1.28 18.01 1.79
CA LYS A 55 -0.95 19.35 1.30
C LYS A 55 0.41 19.75 1.86
N ASP A 56 1.36 20.11 1.00
CA ASP A 56 2.69 20.57 1.43
C ASP A 56 2.72 22.02 1.95
N GLY A 57 1.62 22.78 1.77
CA GLY A 57 1.53 24.20 2.12
C GLY A 57 2.01 25.17 1.03
N TYR A 58 2.60 24.66 -0.06
CA TYR A 58 3.14 25.41 -1.19
C TYR A 58 2.35 25.19 -2.50
N GLY A 59 1.21 24.50 -2.41
CA GLY A 59 0.30 24.25 -3.52
C GLY A 59 0.58 22.97 -4.29
N LYS A 60 1.57 22.16 -3.88
CA LYS A 60 1.81 20.84 -4.47
C LYS A 60 1.36 19.73 -3.52
N PRO A 61 0.72 18.66 -4.02
CA PRO A 61 0.39 17.54 -3.18
C PRO A 61 1.63 16.72 -2.86
N LYS A 62 1.78 16.32 -1.59
CA LYS A 62 2.81 15.38 -1.15
C LYS A 62 2.17 13.99 -1.02
N VAL A 63 2.66 13.03 -1.79
CA VAL A 63 2.09 11.68 -1.84
C VAL A 63 2.97 10.71 -1.09
N LEU A 64 2.40 10.00 -0.13
CA LEU A 64 3.02 8.89 0.58
C LEU A 64 2.54 7.58 -0.02
N MET A 65 3.46 6.68 -0.37
CA MET A 65 3.18 5.28 -0.64
C MET A 65 3.60 4.44 0.56
N CYS A 66 2.73 3.52 0.96
CA CYS A 66 2.89 2.69 2.15
C CYS A 66 2.68 1.21 1.84
N THR A 67 3.49 0.35 2.45
CA THR A 67 3.15 -1.04 2.73
C THR A 67 3.05 -1.21 4.24
N ASP A 68 1.85 -1.56 4.71
CA ASP A 68 1.52 -1.79 6.11
C ASP A 68 1.19 -3.28 6.33
N PRO A 69 2.15 -4.05 6.87
CA PRO A 69 1.97 -5.46 7.18
C PRO A 69 1.57 -5.69 8.65
N THR A 70 1.16 -4.68 9.41
CA THR A 70 0.87 -4.81 10.85
C THR A 70 -0.19 -5.89 11.14
N LYS A 71 -1.13 -6.09 10.21
CA LYS A 71 -2.16 -7.15 10.24
C LYS A 71 -1.89 -8.29 9.25
N SER A 72 -0.67 -8.46 8.77
CA SER A 72 -0.34 -9.46 7.73
C SER A 72 -0.35 -10.91 8.20
N SER A 73 -0.33 -11.15 9.51
CA SER A 73 -0.27 -12.50 10.08
C SER A 73 -0.78 -12.54 11.51
N LEU A 74 -1.46 -13.61 11.89
CA LEU A 74 -1.84 -13.92 13.27
C LEU A 74 -0.71 -14.61 14.06
N THR A 75 0.36 -15.05 13.39
CA THR A 75 1.52 -15.64 14.06
C THR A 75 2.18 -14.60 14.97
N PRO A 76 2.42 -14.93 16.26
CA PRO A 76 3.08 -14.04 17.21
C PRO A 76 4.56 -13.82 16.83
N ASP A 77 5.17 -12.77 17.39
CA ASP A 77 6.61 -12.48 17.32
C ASP A 77 7.21 -12.33 15.91
N LEU A 78 6.37 -12.21 14.88
CA LEU A 78 6.82 -11.85 13.54
C LEU A 78 7.16 -10.36 13.46
N TYR A 79 8.31 -10.07 12.84
CA TYR A 79 8.70 -8.71 12.48
C TYR A 79 7.82 -8.18 11.33
N LYS A 80 6.97 -7.18 11.63
CA LYS A 80 5.98 -6.59 10.71
C LYS A 80 6.14 -5.05 10.59
N PRO A 81 7.32 -4.54 10.23
CA PRO A 81 7.50 -3.09 10.11
C PRO A 81 6.69 -2.54 8.93
N THR A 82 6.19 -1.32 9.06
CA THR A 82 5.71 -0.58 7.89
C THR A 82 6.90 -0.16 7.04
N PHE A 83 6.71 -0.10 5.73
CA PHE A 83 7.68 0.48 4.78
C PHE A 83 6.98 1.54 3.95
N ALA A 84 7.70 2.60 3.59
CA ALA A 84 7.11 3.68 2.82
C ALA A 84 8.15 4.51 2.07
N GLY A 85 7.66 5.26 1.08
CA GLY A 85 8.42 6.29 0.38
C GLY A 85 7.49 7.38 -0.11
N PHE A 86 8.00 8.60 -0.21
CA PHE A 86 7.30 9.67 -0.92
C PHE A 86 7.37 9.42 -2.42
N VAL A 87 6.27 9.69 -3.12
CA VAL A 87 6.14 9.50 -4.56
C VAL A 87 6.32 10.82 -5.27
N ASP A 88 7.45 10.99 -5.95
CA ASP A 88 7.73 12.19 -6.76
C ASP A 88 7.00 12.12 -8.11
N SER A 89 5.68 12.26 -8.09
CA SER A 89 4.86 12.25 -9.30
C SER A 89 3.93 13.45 -9.35
N ASP A 90 3.79 14.02 -10.55
CA ASP A 90 2.74 14.99 -10.80
C ASP A 90 1.38 14.27 -10.81
N ILE A 91 0.55 14.59 -9.82
CA ILE A 91 -0.83 14.11 -9.72
C ILE A 91 -1.84 15.25 -9.96
N SER A 92 -1.45 16.31 -10.69
CA SER A 92 -2.32 17.40 -11.13
C SER A 92 -3.57 16.90 -11.88
N SER A 93 -3.43 15.81 -12.64
CA SER A 93 -4.53 15.12 -13.33
C SER A 93 -5.44 14.29 -12.39
N GLY A 94 -5.12 14.21 -11.09
CA GLY A 94 -5.86 13.44 -10.09
C GLY A 94 -5.66 11.92 -10.18
N LYS A 95 -4.68 11.45 -10.95
CA LYS A 95 -4.41 10.02 -11.15
C LYS A 95 -3.07 9.60 -10.55
N ILE A 96 -3.04 8.41 -9.96
CA ILE A 96 -1.81 7.74 -9.52
C ILE A 96 -1.91 6.24 -9.84
N SER A 97 -0.80 5.63 -10.22
CA SER A 97 -0.74 4.20 -10.55
C SER A 97 -0.07 3.41 -9.44
N LEU A 98 -0.54 2.18 -9.24
CA LEU A 98 0.04 1.17 -8.37
C LEU A 98 0.11 -0.15 -9.14
N ARG A 99 1.26 -0.81 -9.08
CA ARG A 99 1.43 -2.21 -9.48
C ARG A 99 1.99 -2.99 -8.29
N SER A 100 1.39 -4.11 -7.95
CA SER A 100 1.94 -5.02 -6.94
C SER A 100 2.13 -6.41 -7.54
N LEU A 101 3.35 -6.95 -7.43
CA LEU A 101 3.65 -8.36 -7.66
C LEU A 101 3.49 -9.08 -6.32
N ILE A 102 2.65 -10.10 -6.28
CA ILE A 102 2.30 -10.83 -5.07
C ILE A 102 2.70 -12.29 -5.30
N ASP A 103 3.73 -12.75 -4.59
CA ASP A 103 4.21 -14.13 -4.66
C ASP A 103 4.37 -14.71 -3.25
N ARG A 104 3.28 -15.29 -2.74
CA ARG A 104 3.21 -15.99 -1.45
C ARG A 104 3.69 -15.15 -0.26
N SER A 105 4.99 -15.13 0.01
CA SER A 105 5.60 -14.43 1.15
C SER A 105 6.31 -13.13 0.77
N VAL A 106 6.22 -12.71 -0.50
CA VAL A 106 6.78 -11.45 -0.97
C VAL A 106 5.72 -10.61 -1.68
N VAL A 107 5.74 -9.31 -1.42
CA VAL A 107 4.94 -8.30 -2.10
C VAL A 107 5.90 -7.22 -2.58
N GLU A 108 5.99 -7.02 -3.89
CA GLU A 108 6.77 -5.94 -4.51
C GLU A 108 5.83 -4.92 -5.13
N SER A 109 5.84 -3.71 -4.61
CA SER A 109 4.90 -2.66 -4.99
C SER A 109 5.61 -1.49 -5.64
N PHE A 110 5.06 -1.02 -6.76
CA PHE A 110 5.60 0.03 -7.62
C PHE A 110 4.57 1.15 -7.76
N GLY A 111 4.85 2.29 -7.13
CA GLY A 111 4.05 3.50 -7.22
C GLY A 111 4.49 4.38 -8.38
N ALA A 112 3.53 5.00 -9.07
CA ALA A 112 3.74 5.93 -10.18
C ALA A 112 4.72 5.39 -11.25
N GLY A 113 4.54 4.13 -11.65
CA GLY A 113 5.40 3.49 -12.67
C GLY A 113 6.81 3.13 -12.19
N GLY A 114 7.02 2.98 -10.87
CA GLY A 114 8.31 2.57 -10.30
C GLY A 114 9.15 3.73 -9.76
N LYS A 115 8.59 4.94 -9.64
CA LYS A 115 9.25 6.06 -8.94
C LYS A 115 9.43 5.79 -7.45
N THR A 116 8.55 4.99 -6.88
CA THR A 116 8.68 4.47 -5.52
C THR A 116 8.48 2.96 -5.58
N CYS A 117 9.46 2.21 -5.07
CA CYS A 117 9.44 0.76 -5.02
C CYS A 117 9.52 0.30 -3.57
N ILE A 118 8.63 -0.59 -3.16
CA ILE A 118 8.62 -1.17 -1.81
C ILE A 118 8.54 -2.68 -1.92
N LEU A 119 9.58 -3.37 -1.44
CA LEU A 119 9.56 -4.81 -1.24
C LEU A 119 9.22 -5.10 0.22
N SER A 120 8.29 -6.02 0.45
CA SER A 120 7.92 -6.45 1.79
C SER A 120 7.80 -7.96 1.84
N ARG A 121 8.28 -8.53 2.96
CA ARG A 121 8.11 -9.94 3.29
C ARG A 121 6.99 -10.08 4.30
N VAL A 122 6.05 -10.98 4.06
CA VAL A 122 4.89 -11.23 4.93
C VAL A 122 4.62 -12.72 5.01
N TYR A 123 4.07 -13.17 6.15
CA TYR A 123 3.91 -14.59 6.45
C TYR A 123 2.52 -14.87 7.06
N PRO A 124 1.45 -14.72 6.27
CA PRO A 124 0.09 -15.02 6.74
C PRO A 124 -0.03 -16.47 7.17
N SER A 125 -0.93 -16.74 8.11
CA SER A 125 -1.26 -18.08 8.62
C SER A 125 -2.57 -18.64 8.03
N ILE A 126 -3.48 -17.74 7.59
CA ILE A 126 -4.78 -18.04 6.98
C ILE A 126 -4.72 -17.74 5.47
N ALA A 127 -4.19 -16.57 5.09
CA ALA A 127 -4.19 -16.09 3.71
C ALA A 127 -3.12 -16.77 2.83
N ILE A 128 -3.19 -18.09 2.72
CA ILE A 128 -2.22 -18.93 2.00
C ILE A 128 -2.91 -19.65 0.84
N GLY A 129 -2.30 -19.61 -0.35
CA GLY A 129 -2.80 -20.32 -1.53
C GLY A 129 -4.22 -19.89 -1.88
N LYS A 130 -5.17 -20.84 -1.88
CA LYS A 130 -6.59 -20.55 -2.18
C LYS A 130 -7.30 -19.73 -1.11
N GLY A 131 -6.73 -19.61 0.10
CA GLY A 131 -7.25 -18.75 1.17
C GLY A 131 -6.81 -17.30 1.06
N ALA A 132 -5.92 -16.97 0.10
CA ALA A 132 -5.48 -15.60 -0.15
C ALA A 132 -6.45 -14.88 -1.09
N HIS A 133 -6.89 -13.70 -0.67
CA HIS A 133 -7.75 -12.82 -1.44
C HIS A 133 -7.05 -11.49 -1.76
N LEU A 134 -7.56 -10.80 -2.77
CA LEU A 134 -7.17 -9.46 -3.18
C LEU A 134 -8.39 -8.54 -3.10
N TYR A 135 -8.24 -7.42 -2.40
CA TYR A 135 -9.29 -6.40 -2.31
C TYR A 135 -8.74 -5.03 -2.72
N VAL A 136 -9.61 -4.19 -3.28
CA VAL A 136 -9.39 -2.75 -3.38
C VAL A 136 -10.10 -2.09 -2.21
N PHE A 137 -9.47 -1.11 -1.57
CA PHE A 137 -10.06 -0.39 -0.44
C PHE A 137 -9.86 1.12 -0.53
N ASN A 138 -10.75 1.84 0.13
CA ASN A 138 -10.62 3.25 0.44
C ASN A 138 -11.09 3.47 1.89
N ASN A 139 -10.21 3.94 2.75
CA ASN A 139 -10.49 4.32 4.14
C ASN A 139 -10.20 5.81 4.37
N GLY A 140 -10.26 6.63 3.30
CA GLY A 140 -10.25 8.09 3.37
C GLY A 140 -11.66 8.70 3.42
N GLU A 141 -11.74 10.00 3.70
CA GLU A 141 -12.99 10.78 3.67
C GLU A 141 -13.49 11.07 2.25
N VAL A 142 -12.57 11.12 1.28
CA VAL A 142 -12.89 11.41 -0.12
C VAL A 142 -13.05 10.12 -0.91
N ASP A 143 -14.08 10.10 -1.75
CA ASP A 143 -14.29 9.01 -2.71
C ASP A 143 -13.14 8.93 -3.73
N ILE A 144 -12.62 7.71 -3.93
CA ILE A 144 -11.58 7.41 -4.90
C ILE A 144 -12.18 6.55 -6.02
N LYS A 145 -11.95 6.96 -7.26
CA LYS A 145 -12.38 6.22 -8.44
C LYS A 145 -11.24 5.38 -8.99
N VAL A 146 -11.45 4.07 -9.06
CA VAL A 146 -10.56 3.16 -9.81
C VAL A 146 -10.86 3.32 -11.29
N SER A 147 -9.99 4.04 -12.02
CA SER A 147 -10.19 4.24 -13.46
C SER A 147 -9.91 2.98 -14.29
N HIS A 148 -9.00 2.14 -13.81
CA HIS A 148 -8.60 0.90 -14.46
C HIS A 148 -7.99 -0.04 -13.42
N LEU A 149 -8.32 -1.32 -13.49
CA LEU A 149 -7.75 -2.38 -12.65
C LEU A 149 -7.57 -3.62 -13.51
N THR A 150 -6.36 -4.15 -13.52
CA THR A 150 -6.07 -5.42 -14.19
C THR A 150 -5.30 -6.32 -13.23
N ALA A 151 -5.77 -7.56 -13.11
CA ALA A 151 -5.16 -8.59 -12.30
C ALA A 151 -4.90 -9.81 -13.17
N TRP A 152 -3.69 -10.37 -13.06
CA TRP A 152 -3.28 -11.57 -13.77
C TRP A 152 -2.88 -12.63 -12.76
N GLU A 153 -3.39 -13.85 -12.94
CA GLU A 153 -2.85 -15.01 -12.25
C GLU A 153 -1.48 -15.37 -12.86
N MET A 154 -0.44 -15.34 -12.03
CA MET A 154 0.93 -15.60 -12.46
C MET A 154 1.24 -17.09 -12.37
N LYS A 155 1.64 -17.71 -13.48
CA LYS A 155 2.10 -19.10 -13.48
C LYS A 155 3.45 -19.22 -12.76
N LYS A 156 3.68 -20.36 -12.12
CA LYS A 156 4.98 -20.68 -11.53
C LYS A 156 6.06 -20.64 -12.64
N PRO A 157 7.15 -19.89 -12.47
CA PRO A 157 8.25 -19.89 -13.43
C PRO A 157 9.01 -21.22 -13.38
N LEU A 158 9.62 -21.61 -14.50
CA LEU A 158 10.66 -22.62 -14.51
C LEU A 158 11.92 -21.99 -13.89
N MET A 159 12.25 -22.39 -12.67
CA MET A 159 13.47 -21.93 -12.01
C MET A 159 14.57 -22.98 -12.16
N ASN A 160 15.70 -22.58 -12.73
CA ASN A 160 16.92 -23.39 -12.87
C ASN A 160 16.85 -24.65 -13.74
N GLY A 161 15.80 -24.85 -14.55
CA GLY A 161 15.74 -25.90 -15.57
C GLY A 161 16.04 -27.31 -15.05
N ALA A 162 15.08 -27.91 -14.33
CA ALA A 162 15.07 -29.35 -14.08
C ALA A 162 13.88 -29.98 -14.81
#